data_AF-A0AAV6YVP2-F1
#
_entry.id   AF-A0AAV6YVP2-F1
#
_cell.length_a   1.000
_cell.length_b   1.000
_cell.length_c   1.000
_cell.angle_alpha   90.00
_cell.angle_beta   90.00
_cell.angle_gamma   90.00
#
_symmetry.space_group_name_H-M   'P 1'
#
loop_
_entity.id
_entity.type
_entity.pdbx_description
1 polymer ?
#
loop_
_entity_poly.entity_id
_entity_poly.type
_entity_poly.pdbx_seq_one_letter_code
_entity_poly.pdbx_strand_id
1 'polypeptide(L)'
;MRFVTAVQMSHPEFVESVSRELWMRIWSEDKDITEPESLLEAAEKAGIPEDLAKKLLSSITSPEVKNKLKENTEKALEYGVFGMPSIVAHINDKPELFFGSDRFELLAHLLGQYLTIRLLLLYVAL
;
A
#
# COMPACT_ATOMS: atom_id res chain seq x y z
N MET A 1 6.51 -0.17 5.46
CA MET A 1 6.68 0.92 6.45
C MET A 1 6.11 0.48 7.79
N ARG A 2 6.79 0.73 8.92
CA ARG A 2 6.36 0.21 10.24
C ARG A 2 5.01 0.77 10.72
N PHE A 3 4.73 2.04 10.48
CA PHE A 3 3.44 2.63 10.85
C PHE A 3 2.25 1.96 10.16
N VAL A 4 2.32 1.77 8.84
CA VAL A 4 1.32 1.01 8.08
C VAL A 4 1.21 -0.44 8.55
N THR A 5 2.33 -1.07 8.94
CA THR A 5 2.31 -2.42 9.53
C THR A 5 1.59 -2.44 10.88
N ALA A 6 1.79 -1.45 11.76
CA ALA A 6 1.07 -1.34 13.02
C ALA A 6 -0.44 -1.18 12.78
N VAL A 7 -0.84 -0.33 11.83
CA VAL A 7 -2.24 -0.17 11.40
C VAL A 7 -2.80 -1.51 10.92
N GLN A 8 -2.09 -2.21 10.01
CA GLN A 8 -2.51 -3.51 9.49
C GLN A 8 -2.74 -4.56 10.58
N MET A 9 -1.92 -4.57 11.64
CA MET A 9 -2.00 -5.57 12.70
C MET A 9 -3.21 -5.40 13.62
N SER A 10 -3.73 -4.18 13.78
CA SER A 10 -4.77 -3.90 14.79
C SER A 10 -6.04 -3.29 14.21
N HIS A 11 -5.93 -2.52 13.12
CA HIS A 11 -7.00 -1.77 12.50
C HIS A 11 -6.88 -1.83 10.97
N PRO A 12 -7.02 -3.03 10.36
CA PRO A 12 -6.85 -3.22 8.92
C PRO A 12 -7.80 -2.36 8.07
N GLU A 13 -8.93 -1.92 8.62
CA GLU A 13 -9.88 -1.01 7.99
C GLU A 13 -9.27 0.33 7.56
N PHE A 14 -8.19 0.79 8.20
CA PHE A 14 -7.51 2.05 7.86
C PHE A 14 -6.28 1.89 6.95
N VAL A 15 -5.90 0.66 6.57
CA VAL A 15 -4.67 0.43 5.79
C VAL A 15 -4.69 1.15 4.45
N GLU A 16 -5.83 1.10 3.75
CA GLU A 16 -5.98 1.77 2.46
C GLU A 16 -5.87 3.29 2.61
N SER A 17 -6.66 3.89 3.51
CA SER A 17 -6.71 5.34 3.68
C SER A 17 -5.38 5.90 4.16
N VAL A 18 -4.73 5.28 5.16
CA VAL A 18 -3.44 5.76 5.67
C VAL A 18 -2.32 5.62 4.63
N SER A 19 -2.32 4.54 3.85
CA SER A 19 -1.33 4.36 2.78
C SER A 19 -1.51 5.42 1.70
N ARG A 20 -2.77 5.76 1.36
CA ARG A 20 -3.11 6.82 0.41
C ARG A 20 -2.63 8.19 0.90
N GLU A 21 -2.92 8.54 2.16
CA GLU A 21 -2.51 9.83 2.72
C GLU A 21 -0.98 9.99 2.81
N LEU A 22 -0.26 8.93 3.17
CA LEU A 22 1.20 8.92 3.13
C LEU A 22 1.73 9.11 1.71
N TRP A 23 1.10 8.48 0.71
CA TRP A 23 1.46 8.63 -0.70
C TRP A 23 1.20 10.07 -1.19
N MET A 24 0.03 10.63 -0.87
CA MET A 24 -0.30 12.02 -1.20
C MET A 24 0.72 12.98 -0.58
N ARG A 25 1.10 12.76 0.67
CA ARG A 25 2.05 13.61 1.38
C ARG A 25 3.41 13.66 0.69
N ILE A 26 4.05 12.53 0.43
CA ILE A 26 5.41 12.51 -0.17
C ILE A 26 5.39 12.76 -1.68
N TRP A 27 4.44 12.18 -2.43
CA TRP A 27 4.49 12.20 -3.90
C TRP A 27 3.59 13.23 -4.56
N SER A 28 2.64 13.84 -3.83
CA SER A 28 1.79 14.92 -4.36
C SER A 28 2.05 16.26 -3.70
N GLU A 29 2.39 16.29 -2.40
CA GLU A 29 2.59 17.54 -1.64
C GLU A 29 4.07 17.85 -1.36
N ASP A 30 5.00 16.96 -1.72
CA ASP A 30 6.44 17.07 -1.43
C ASP A 30 6.75 17.30 0.08
N LYS A 31 6.05 16.56 0.94
CA LYS A 31 6.17 16.64 2.40
C LYS A 31 6.79 15.38 3.01
N ASP A 32 7.38 15.55 4.18
CA ASP A 32 8.02 14.48 4.96
C ASP A 32 7.05 13.35 5.35
N ILE A 33 7.56 12.11 5.46
CA ILE A 33 6.86 10.93 6.00
C ILE A 33 7.74 10.15 6.98
N THR A 34 8.77 10.78 7.55
CA THR A 34 9.76 10.13 8.42
C THR A 34 9.62 10.56 9.89
N GLU A 35 9.11 11.75 10.15
CA GLU A 35 8.91 12.29 11.49
C GLU A 35 7.58 11.84 12.13
N PRO A 36 7.52 11.68 13.46
CA PRO A 36 6.30 11.30 14.18
C PRO A 36 5.08 12.15 13.84
N GLU A 37 5.26 13.47 13.77
CA GLU A 37 4.19 14.44 13.47
C GLU A 37 3.65 14.25 12.05
N SER A 38 4.52 13.99 11.07
CA SER A 38 4.13 13.70 9.69
C SER A 38 3.23 12.46 9.58
N LEU A 39 3.50 11.44 10.38
CA LEU A 39 2.68 10.22 10.43
C LEU A 39 1.33 10.45 11.09
N LEU A 40 1.28 11.27 12.15
CA LEU A 40 0.04 11.63 12.82
C LEU A 40 -0.87 12.47 11.92
N GLU A 41 -0.32 13.44 11.18
CA GLU A 41 -1.09 14.23 10.22
C GLU A 41 -1.68 13.35 9.11
N ALA A 42 -0.92 12.38 8.59
CA ALA A 42 -1.42 11.43 7.60
C ALA A 42 -2.52 10.51 8.19
N ALA A 43 -2.36 10.09 9.44
CA ALA A 43 -3.35 9.28 10.14
C ALA A 43 -4.67 10.04 10.38
N GLU A 44 -4.59 11.31 10.77
CA GLU A 44 -5.75 12.19 10.96
C GLU A 44 -6.53 12.35 9.64
N LYS A 45 -5.84 12.71 8.54
CA LYS A 45 -6.47 12.79 7.21
C LYS A 45 -7.11 11.47 6.76
N ALA A 46 -6.52 10.34 7.18
CA ALA A 46 -7.03 9.00 6.89
C ALA A 46 -8.23 8.59 7.75
N GLY A 47 -8.68 9.45 8.67
CA GLY A 47 -9.83 9.23 9.54
C GLY A 47 -9.51 8.44 10.82
N ILE A 48 -8.23 8.27 11.17
CA ILE A 48 -7.83 7.59 12.40
C ILE A 48 -7.95 8.56 13.58
N PRO A 49 -8.71 8.23 14.64
CA PRO A 49 -8.80 9.07 15.84
C PRO A 49 -7.43 9.34 16.47
N GLU A 50 -7.21 10.56 16.97
CA GLU A 50 -5.90 11.02 17.47
C GLU A 50 -5.28 10.09 18.52
N ASP A 51 -6.06 9.67 19.52
CA ASP A 51 -5.60 8.76 20.58
C ASP A 51 -5.17 7.41 20.02
N LEU A 52 -5.88 6.91 19.02
CA LEU A 52 -5.54 5.68 18.33
C LEU A 52 -4.28 5.86 17.48
N ALA A 53 -4.16 6.97 16.75
CA ALA A 53 -2.98 7.27 15.95
C ALA A 53 -1.71 7.35 16.82
N LYS A 54 -1.77 8.01 17.99
CA LYS A 54 -0.68 8.06 18.97
C LYS A 54 -0.32 6.68 19.52
N LYS A 55 -1.31 5.83 19.81
CA LYS A 55 -1.08 4.45 20.26
C LYS A 55 -0.42 3.59 19.17
N LEU A 56 -0.85 3.73 17.92
CA LEU A 56 -0.24 3.04 16.79
C LEU A 56 1.20 3.52 16.57
N LEU A 57 1.43 4.84 16.65
CA LEU A 57 2.75 5.45 16.51
C LEU A 57 3.73 4.96 17.57
N SER A 58 3.32 4.87 18.83
CA SER A 58 4.20 4.36 19.90
C SER A 58 4.60 2.89 19.70
N SER A 59 3.75 2.09 19.03
CA SER A 59 4.02 0.68 18.76
C SER A 59 5.02 0.43 17.62
N ILE A 60 5.34 1.41 16.77
CA ILE A 60 6.21 1.18 15.60
C ILE A 60 7.64 0.76 15.98
N THR A 61 8.05 1.02 17.22
CA THR A 61 9.38 0.64 17.72
C THR A 61 9.39 -0.74 18.40
N SER A 62 8.22 -1.34 18.61
CA SER A 62 8.08 -2.62 19.28
C SER A 62 8.69 -3.77 18.46
N PRO A 63 9.20 -4.83 19.11
CA PRO A 63 9.69 -6.02 18.41
C PRO A 63 8.64 -6.65 17.49
N GLU A 64 7.37 -6.64 17.92
CA GLU A 64 6.25 -7.26 17.19
C GLU A 64 6.03 -6.58 15.83
N VAL A 65 5.96 -5.25 15.79
CA VAL A 65 5.75 -4.50 14.53
C VAL A 65 6.98 -4.61 13.62
N LYS A 66 8.19 -4.57 14.18
CA LYS A 66 9.43 -4.74 13.43
C LYS A 66 9.51 -6.12 12.77
N ASN A 67 9.23 -7.17 13.54
CA ASN A 67 9.25 -8.55 13.07
C ASN A 67 8.16 -8.75 12.03
N LYS A 68 6.95 -8.20 12.24
CA LYS A 68 5.87 -8.33 11.26
C LYS A 68 6.21 -7.71 9.90
N LEU A 69 6.83 -6.53 9.89
CA LEU A 69 7.27 -5.90 8.65
C LEU A 69 8.34 -6.76 7.94
N LYS A 70 9.28 -7.32 8.71
CA LYS A 70 10.30 -8.23 8.21
C LYS A 70 9.69 -9.49 7.60
N GLU A 71 8.81 -10.18 8.32
CA GLU A 71 8.09 -11.37 7.85
C GLU A 71 7.31 -11.11 6.56
N ASN A 72 6.59 -9.99 6.48
CA ASN A 72 5.85 -9.64 5.27
C ASN A 72 6.79 -9.43 4.07
N THR A 73 7.96 -8.86 4.31
CA THR A 73 8.99 -8.64 3.28
C THR A 73 9.63 -9.97 2.86
N GLU A 74 9.94 -10.86 3.82
CA GLU A 74 10.48 -12.19 3.56
C GLU A 74 9.50 -13.05 2.74
N LYS A 75 8.20 -13.03 3.07
CA LYS A 75 7.16 -13.69 2.27
C LYS A 75 7.09 -13.16 0.84
N ALA A 76 7.28 -11.86 0.62
CA ALA A 76 7.34 -11.32 -0.73
C ALA A 76 8.56 -11.86 -1.50
N LEU A 77 9.71 -11.99 -0.83
CA LEU A 77 10.92 -12.57 -1.42
C LEU A 77 10.76 -14.05 -1.77
N GLU A 78 10.00 -14.82 -0.98
CA GLU A 78 9.66 -16.22 -1.29
C GLU A 78 8.91 -16.36 -2.63
N TYR A 79 8.12 -15.35 -3.02
CA TYR A 79 7.47 -15.29 -4.34
C TYR A 79 8.38 -14.78 -5.47
N GLY A 80 9.65 -14.48 -5.19
CA GLY A 80 10.60 -13.95 -6.17
C GLY A 80 10.46 -12.45 -6.45
N VAL A 81 9.82 -11.69 -5.55
CA VAL A 81 9.71 -10.23 -5.68
C VAL A 81 11.10 -9.60 -5.67
N PHE A 82 11.40 -8.81 -6.71
CA PHE A 82 12.67 -8.10 -6.87
C PHE A 82 12.53 -6.57 -6.90
N GLY A 83 11.29 -6.05 -6.84
CA GLY A 83 11.00 -4.63 -6.92
C GLY A 83 9.55 -4.31 -6.57
N MET A 84 9.19 -3.02 -6.57
CA MET A 84 7.83 -2.55 -6.26
C MET A 84 7.30 -1.59 -7.34
N PRO A 85 5.97 -1.54 -7.56
CA PRO A 85 4.96 -2.43 -6.98
C PRO A 85 5.06 -3.84 -7.57
N SER A 86 4.71 -4.83 -6.76
CA SER A 86 4.57 -6.23 -7.18
C SER A 86 3.24 -6.78 -6.68
N ILE A 87 2.56 -7.55 -7.53
CA ILE A 87 1.29 -8.21 -7.24
C ILE A 87 1.50 -9.71 -7.38
N VAL A 88 1.16 -10.48 -6.34
CA VAL A 88 1.11 -11.94 -6.41
C VAL A 88 -0.35 -12.34 -6.47
N ALA A 89 -0.79 -12.87 -7.61
CA ALA A 89 -2.15 -13.37 -7.79
C ALA A 89 -2.15 -14.90 -7.73
N HIS A 90 -3.05 -15.49 -6.95
CA HIS A 90 -3.23 -16.94 -6.89
C HIS A 90 -4.27 -17.36 -7.93
N ILE A 91 -3.82 -17.89 -9.07
CA ILE A 91 -4.66 -18.28 -10.21
C ILE A 91 -4.59 -19.80 -10.35
N ASN A 92 -5.74 -20.47 -10.25
CA ASN A 92 -5.81 -21.94 -10.22
C ASN A 92 -4.87 -22.55 -9.15
N ASP A 93 -4.90 -21.98 -7.94
CA ASP A 93 -4.05 -22.35 -6.79
C ASP A 93 -2.53 -22.20 -7.01
N LYS A 94 -2.11 -21.53 -8.08
CA LYS A 94 -0.70 -21.23 -8.35
C LYS A 94 -0.41 -19.74 -8.16
N PRO A 95 0.67 -19.38 -7.46
CA PRO A 95 1.09 -17.98 -7.36
C PRO A 95 1.73 -17.52 -8.67
N GLU A 96 1.20 -16.44 -9.24
CA GLU A 96 1.73 -15.74 -10.41
C GLU A 96 2.19 -14.34 -9.98
N LEU A 97 3.45 -14.01 -10.25
CA LEU A 97 4.05 -12.71 -9.91
C LEU A 97 3.97 -11.72 -11.08
N PHE A 98 3.40 -10.55 -10.81
CA PHE A 98 3.35 -9.41 -11.73
C PHE A 98 4.12 -8.24 -11.14
N PHE A 99 5.20 -7.83 -11.79
CA PHE A 99 5.99 -6.65 -11.41
C PHE A 99 5.57 -5.43 -12.25
N GLY A 100 5.38 -4.29 -11.58
CA GLY A 100 5.03 -3.01 -12.19
C GLY A 100 3.56 -2.63 -12.07
N SER A 101 3.25 -1.37 -12.33
CA SER A 101 1.89 -0.82 -12.35
C SER A 101 1.20 -0.94 -13.71
N ASP A 102 1.89 -1.51 -14.71
CA ASP A 102 1.44 -1.66 -16.10
C ASP A 102 0.93 -3.06 -16.44
N ARG A 103 0.84 -3.96 -15.44
CA ARG A 103 0.46 -5.38 -15.63
C ARG A 103 -1.00 -5.71 -15.34
N PHE A 104 -1.82 -4.72 -15.02
CA PHE A 104 -3.23 -4.94 -14.71
C PHE A 104 -4.03 -5.57 -15.87
N GLU A 105 -3.71 -5.23 -17.12
CA GLU A 105 -4.38 -5.83 -18.29
C GLU A 105 -4.11 -7.34 -18.40
N LEU A 106 -2.85 -7.74 -18.24
CA LEU A 106 -2.48 -9.16 -18.22
C LEU A 106 -3.09 -9.88 -17.02
N LEU A 107 -3.08 -9.27 -15.84
CA LEU A 107 -3.72 -9.81 -14.64
C LEU A 107 -5.22 -10.05 -14.86
N ALA A 108 -5.93 -9.08 -15.41
CA ALA A 108 -7.36 -9.20 -15.69
C ALA A 108 -7.64 -10.33 -16.70
N HIS A 109 -6.85 -10.43 -17.77
CA HIS A 109 -6.97 -11.50 -18.75
C HIS A 109 -6.84 -12.89 -18.10
N LEU A 110 -5.85 -13.08 -17.23
CA LEU A 110 -5.62 -14.36 -16.55
C LEU A 110 -6.69 -14.69 -15.49
N LEU A 111 -7.34 -13.67 -14.92
CA LEU A 111 -8.48 -13.83 -14.02
C LEU A 111 -9.82 -13.99 -14.76
N GLY A 112 -9.83 -13.95 -16.10
CA GLY A 112 -11.07 -13.97 -16.89
C GLY A 112 -11.93 -12.71 -16.72
N GLN A 113 -11.32 -11.61 -16.28
CA GLN A 113 -11.97 -10.32 -16.07
C GLN A 113 -11.71 -9.39 -17.27
N TYR A 114 -12.67 -8.51 -17.55
CA TYR A 114 -12.53 -7.49 -18.59
C TYR A 114 -12.23 -6.14 -17.96
N LEU A 115 -11.10 -5.53 -18.34
CA LEU A 115 -10.87 -4.12 -18.10
C LEU A 115 -11.60 -3.31 -19.16
N THR A 116 -12.65 -2.60 -18.76
CA THR A 116 -13.29 -1.63 -19.65
C THR A 116 -12.43 -0.38 -19.70
N ILE A 117 -11.53 -0.30 -20.68
CA ILE A 117 -10.79 0.94 -20.96
C ILE A 117 -11.72 1.85 -21.76
N ARG A 118 -12.40 2.78 -21.08
CA ARG A 118 -13.01 3.91 -21.78
C ARG A 118 -11.88 4.86 -22.16
N LEU A 119 -11.40 4.78 -23.41
CA LEU A 119 -10.65 5.88 -24.00
C LEU A 119 -11.59 7.11 -24.04
N LEU A 120 -11.51 7.96 -23.03
CA LEU A 120 -11.78 9.38 -23.25
C LEU A 120 -10.61 9.88 -24.09
N LEU A 121 -10.76 9.76 -25.41
CA LEU A 121 -10.06 10.63 -26.34
C LEU A 121 -10.49 12.05 -25.97
N LEU A 122 -9.75 12.68 -25.07
CA LEU A 122 -9.71 14.12 -24.95
C LEU A 122 -9.31 14.63 -26.34
N TYR A 123 -10.32 15.04 -27.10
CA TYR A 123 -10.15 15.88 -28.27
C TYR A 123 -9.44 17.15 -27.80
N VAL A 124 -8.11 17.15 -27.86
CA VAL A 124 -7.33 18.37 -28.00
C VAL A 124 -7.10 18.53 -29.50
N ALA A 125 -8.05 19.16 -30.17
CA ALA A 125 -7.88 19.67 -31.52
C ALA A 125 -8.79 20.88 -31.73
N LEU A 126 -8.14 22.05 -31.69
CA LEU A 126 -8.56 23.39 -32.14
C LEU A 126 -9.55 24.17 -31.27
#